data_AF-A0A2N2ABA8-F1
#
_entry.id   AF-A0A2N2ABA8-F1
#
_cell.length_a   1.000
_cell.length_b   1.000
_cell.length_c   1.000
_cell.angle_alpha   90.00
_cell.angle_beta   90.00
_cell.angle_gamma   90.00
#
_symmetry.space_group_name_H-M   'P 1'
#
loop_
_entity.id
_entity.type
_entity.pdbx_description
1 polymer ?
#
loop_
_entity_poly.entity_id
_entity_poly.type
_entity_poly.pdbx_seq_one_letter_code
_entity_poly.pdbx_strand_id
1 'polypeptide(L)'
;MSHYSQQEREQLATLVMGVLNDWNIREEYQITLLGLPEETATRELTKFSRGKALPDDDDLLQRAVHLIGIQHALHVVFPLNPKMPGFWLTTRNRFFRGQPLTVMLEEGLNGMDRVWRHLDCTRNWE
;
A
#
# COMPACT_ATOMS: atom_id res chain seq x y z
N MET A 1 -19.68 3.67 -0.20
CA MET A 1 -18.73 4.39 -1.07
C MET A 1 -18.31 5.63 -0.29
N SER A 2 -17.09 5.65 0.24
CA SER A 2 -16.52 6.83 0.90
C SER A 2 -16.17 7.83 -0.19
N HIS A 3 -16.90 8.94 -0.26
CA HIS A 3 -16.62 9.98 -1.24
C HIS A 3 -15.45 10.82 -0.73
N TYR A 4 -14.28 10.68 -1.36
CA TYR A 4 -13.12 11.49 -1.00
C TYR A 4 -13.15 12.82 -1.75
N SER A 5 -12.98 13.93 -1.04
CA SER A 5 -12.73 15.23 -1.63
C SER A 5 -11.41 15.23 -2.40
N GLN A 6 -11.22 16.20 -3.30
CA GLN A 6 -9.96 16.35 -4.01
C GLN A 6 -8.77 16.49 -3.05
N GLN A 7 -8.92 17.28 -1.98
CA GLN A 7 -7.88 17.50 -0.99
C GLN A 7 -7.51 16.21 -0.25
N GLU A 8 -8.49 15.38 0.12
CA GLU A 8 -8.23 14.08 0.74
C GLU A 8 -7.50 13.13 -0.23
N ARG A 9 -7.84 13.16 -1.53
CA ARG A 9 -7.14 12.38 -2.56
C ARG A 9 -5.70 12.86 -2.80
N GLU A 10 -5.42 14.15 -2.63
CA GLU A 10 -4.04 14.70 -2.66
C GLU A 10 -3.24 14.27 -1.43
N GLN A 11 -3.86 14.26 -0.26
CA GLN A 11 -3.25 13.76 0.97
C GLN A 11 -2.97 12.27 0.89
N LEU A 12 -3.93 11.47 0.43
CA LEU A 12 -3.77 10.04 0.20
C LEU A 12 -2.63 9.77 -0.80
N ALA A 13 -2.55 10.53 -1.90
CA ALA A 13 -1.46 10.41 -2.87
C ALA A 13 -0.09 10.58 -2.22
N THR A 14 0.11 11.64 -1.45
CA THR A 14 1.42 11.92 -0.84
C THR A 14 1.78 10.89 0.23
N LEU A 15 0.81 10.46 1.05
CA LEU A 15 1.01 9.42 2.06
C LEU A 15 1.35 8.07 1.45
N VAL A 16 0.55 7.58 0.49
CA VAL A 16 0.77 6.27 -0.11
C VAL A 16 2.11 6.23 -0.88
N MET A 17 2.47 7.30 -1.58
CA MET A 17 3.76 7.38 -2.26
C MET A 17 4.92 7.40 -1.26
N GLY A 18 4.76 8.04 -0.10
CA GLY A 18 5.74 7.96 0.99
C GLY A 18 5.94 6.53 1.48
N VAL A 19 4.85 5.80 1.74
CA VAL A 19 4.87 4.39 2.14
C VAL A 19 5.61 3.52 1.13
N LEU A 20 5.26 3.64 -0.15
CA LEU A 20 5.87 2.84 -1.23
C LEU A 20 7.37 3.13 -1.39
N ASN A 21 7.78 4.37 -1.19
CA ASN A 21 9.20 4.76 -1.18
C ASN A 21 9.94 4.20 0.04
N ASP A 22 9.34 4.27 1.24
CA ASP A 22 9.93 3.72 2.47
C ASP A 22 10.12 2.20 2.40
N TRP A 23 9.23 1.51 1.69
CA TRP A 23 9.36 0.08 1.43
C TRP A 23 10.42 -0.25 0.37
N ASN A 24 10.96 0.75 -0.33
CA ASN A 24 11.95 0.61 -1.41
C ASN A 24 11.49 -0.36 -2.52
N ILE A 25 10.22 -0.25 -2.90
CA ILE A 25 9.59 -1.09 -3.93
C ILE A 25 9.83 -0.47 -5.32
N ARG A 26 10.09 -1.31 -6.32
CA ARG A 26 10.29 -0.88 -7.71
C ARG A 26 9.01 -0.25 -8.29
N GLU A 27 9.16 0.75 -9.14
CA GLU A 27 8.05 1.56 -9.68
C GLU A 27 6.96 0.71 -10.37
N GLU A 28 7.34 -0.36 -11.08
CA GLU A 28 6.38 -1.28 -11.71
C GLU A 28 5.45 -1.95 -10.70
N TYR A 29 5.99 -2.35 -9.54
CA TYR A 29 5.20 -2.94 -8.47
C TYR A 29 4.36 -1.89 -7.75
N GLN A 30 4.82 -0.64 -7.68
CA GLN A 30 4.01 0.47 -7.15
C GLN A 30 2.75 0.69 -8.00
N ILE A 31 2.89 0.64 -9.34
CA ILE A 31 1.76 0.74 -10.29
C ILE A 31 0.76 -0.41 -10.03
N THR A 32 1.25 -1.65 -9.96
CA THR A 32 0.42 -2.83 -9.70
C THR A 32 -0.28 -2.76 -8.33
N LEU A 33 0.43 -2.35 -7.28
CA LEU A 33 -0.13 -2.23 -5.93
C LEU A 33 -1.25 -1.19 -5.89
N LEU A 34 -1.08 -0.06 -6.56
CA LEU A 34 -2.10 0.98 -6.67
C LEU A 34 -3.28 0.60 -7.58
N GLY A 35 -3.21 -0.53 -8.30
CA GLY A 35 -4.26 -0.93 -9.24
C GLY A 35 -4.31 -0.05 -10.50
N LEU A 36 -3.21 0.66 -10.80
CA LEU A 36 -3.10 1.48 -12.00
C LEU A 36 -2.88 0.60 -13.23
N PRO A 37 -3.32 1.02 -14.43
CA PRO A 37 -3.05 0.30 -15.67
C PRO A 37 -1.55 0.04 -15.86
N GLU A 38 -1.16 -1.11 -16.39
CA GLU A 38 0.25 -1.50 -16.59
C GLU A 38 1.00 -0.52 -17.49
N GLU A 39 0.31 0.12 -18.43
CA GLU A 39 0.87 1.13 -19.33
C GLU A 39 1.07 2.51 -18.68
N THR A 40 0.75 2.63 -17.39
CA THR A 40 0.92 3.89 -16.65
C THR A 40 2.38 4.29 -16.62
N ALA A 41 2.68 5.45 -17.21
CA ALA A 41 4.04 5.98 -17.19
C ALA A 41 4.49 6.29 -15.76
N THR A 42 5.72 5.91 -15.39
CA THR A 42 6.30 6.13 -14.06
C THR A 42 6.29 7.60 -13.61
N ARG A 43 6.29 8.54 -14.57
CA ARG A 43 6.09 9.98 -14.30
C ARG A 43 4.78 10.30 -13.59
N GLU A 44 3.74 9.47 -13.72
CA GLU A 44 2.47 9.67 -13.01
C GLU A 44 2.66 9.42 -11.51
N LEU A 45 3.47 8.43 -11.12
CA LEU A 45 3.86 8.23 -9.71
C LEU A 45 4.57 9.46 -9.15
N THR A 46 5.45 10.08 -9.95
CA THR A 46 6.12 11.34 -9.57
C THR A 46 5.12 12.50 -9.41
N LYS A 47 4.02 12.52 -10.16
CA LYS A 47 2.98 13.54 -9.97
C LYS A 47 2.21 13.31 -8.67
N PHE A 48 1.88 12.06 -8.34
CA PHE A 48 1.24 11.72 -7.08
C PHE A 48 2.13 12.06 -5.88
N SER A 49 3.43 11.78 -5.95
CA SER A 49 4.37 12.15 -4.88
C SER A 49 4.53 13.68 -4.71
N ARG A 50 4.21 14.45 -5.76
CA ARG A 50 4.17 15.92 -5.74
C ARG A 50 2.79 16.50 -5.38
N GLY A 51 1.84 15.68 -4.94
CA GLY A 51 0.53 16.13 -4.49
C GLY A 51 -0.52 16.28 -5.59
N LYS A 52 -0.36 15.62 -6.74
CA LYS A 52 -1.49 15.42 -7.66
C LYS A 52 -2.51 14.50 -6.98
N ALA A 53 -3.79 14.86 -7.02
CA ALA A 53 -4.87 14.02 -6.50
C ALA A 53 -4.87 12.64 -7.18
N LEU A 54 -5.07 11.58 -6.39
CA LEU A 54 -5.43 10.27 -6.94
C LEU A 54 -6.73 10.38 -7.75
N PRO A 55 -6.92 9.59 -8.82
CA PRO A 55 -8.21 9.45 -9.48
C PRO A 55 -9.33 9.12 -8.49
N ASP A 56 -10.55 9.54 -8.81
CA ASP A 56 -11.74 9.21 -8.01
C ASP A 56 -12.22 7.80 -8.39
N ASP A 57 -11.41 6.81 -8.02
CA ASP A 57 -11.63 5.39 -8.31
C ASP A 57 -11.62 4.60 -6.99
N ASP A 58 -12.74 3.92 -6.71
CA ASP A 58 -12.95 3.26 -5.42
C ASP A 58 -11.92 2.15 -5.15
N ASP A 59 -11.49 1.40 -6.16
CA ASP A 59 -10.50 0.31 -5.98
C ASP A 59 -9.12 0.89 -5.66
N LEU A 60 -8.67 1.88 -6.43
CA LEU A 60 -7.41 2.59 -6.21
C LEU A 60 -7.37 3.24 -4.81
N LEU A 61 -8.44 3.93 -4.42
CA LEU A 61 -8.51 4.61 -3.13
C LEU A 61 -8.51 3.60 -1.98
N GLN A 62 -9.23 2.49 -2.11
CA GLN A 62 -9.18 1.40 -1.13
C GLN A 62 -7.78 0.80 -1.02
N ARG A 63 -7.10 0.52 -2.13
CA ARG A 63 -5.71 0.02 -2.13
C ARG A 63 -4.78 1.00 -1.42
N ALA A 64 -4.89 2.30 -1.70
CA ALA A 64 -4.08 3.32 -1.03
C ALA A 64 -4.27 3.30 0.49
N VAL A 65 -5.53 3.21 0.96
CA VAL A 65 -5.84 3.08 2.39
C VAL A 65 -5.24 1.80 2.99
N HIS A 66 -5.33 0.67 2.29
CA HIS A 66 -4.77 -0.60 2.77
C HIS A 66 -3.25 -0.54 2.89
N LEU A 67 -2.56 0.05 1.92
CA LEU A 67 -1.11 0.20 1.96
C LEU A 67 -0.66 1.06 3.15
N ILE A 68 -1.34 2.20 3.40
CA ILE A 68 -1.09 3.06 4.56
C ILE A 68 -1.38 2.32 5.86
N GLY A 69 -2.48 1.57 5.91
CA GLY A 69 -2.87 0.74 7.04
C GLY A 69 -1.84 -0.33 7.40
N ILE A 70 -1.33 -1.04 6.39
CA ILE A 70 -0.25 -2.02 6.55
C ILE A 70 1.01 -1.36 7.10
N GLN A 71 1.40 -0.18 6.59
CA GLN A 71 2.56 0.56 7.11
C GLN A 71 2.36 0.90 8.58
N HIS A 72 1.19 1.41 8.96
CA HIS A 72 0.90 1.75 10.34
C HIS A 72 0.97 0.52 11.25
N ALA A 73 0.36 -0.61 10.84
CA ALA A 73 0.42 -1.85 11.60
C ALA A 73 1.86 -2.35 11.74
N LEU A 74 2.68 -2.27 10.69
CA LEU A 74 4.10 -2.64 10.74
C LEU A 74 4.90 -1.74 11.69
N HIS A 75 4.59 -0.45 11.78
CA HIS A 75 5.22 0.43 12.78
C HIS A 75 4.81 0.10 14.22
N VAL A 76 3.59 -0.41 14.44
CA VAL A 76 3.19 -0.93 15.75
C VAL A 76 3.95 -2.21 16.10
N VAL A 77 4.15 -3.10 15.12
CA VAL A 77 4.90 -4.37 15.30
C VAL A 77 6.40 -4.12 15.47
N PHE A 78 6.97 -3.14 14.76
CA PHE A 78 8.40 -2.83 14.73
C PHE A 78 8.71 -1.37 15.12
N PRO A 79 8.36 -0.93 16.35
CA PRO A 79 8.40 0.47 16.74
C PRO A 79 9.80 1.09 16.76
N LEU A 80 10.84 0.28 16.93
CA LEU A 80 12.23 0.73 17.04
C LEU A 80 13.00 0.64 15.72
N ASN A 81 12.41 0.11 14.64
CA ASN A 81 13.12 -0.08 13.39
C ASN A 81 12.28 0.34 12.18
N PRO A 82 12.41 1.60 11.73
CA PRO A 82 11.60 2.16 10.64
C PRO A 82 11.86 1.51 9.28
N LYS A 83 12.94 0.73 9.12
CA LYS A 83 13.24 0.00 7.88
C LYS A 83 12.62 -1.40 7.85
N MET A 84 12.13 -1.90 8.99
CA MET A 84 11.52 -3.23 9.07
C MET A 84 10.29 -3.42 8.19
N PRO A 85 9.40 -2.44 7.95
CA PRO A 85 8.24 -2.65 7.11
C PRO A 85 8.60 -3.16 5.71
N GLY A 86 9.51 -2.47 5.00
CA GLY A 86 9.97 -2.89 3.68
C GLY A 86 10.70 -4.23 3.70
N PHE A 87 11.54 -4.47 4.71
CA PHE A 87 12.24 -5.74 4.87
C PHE A 87 11.29 -6.92 5.13
N TRP A 88 10.30 -6.74 5.99
CA TRP A 88 9.32 -7.77 6.32
C TRP A 88 8.45 -8.13 5.12
N LEU A 89 8.02 -7.13 4.35
CA LEU A 89 7.23 -7.33 3.13
C LEU A 89 7.98 -8.11 2.05
N THR A 90 9.30 -7.92 1.96
CA THR A 90 10.17 -8.59 0.98
C THR A 90 10.84 -9.86 1.51
N THR A 91 10.59 -10.24 2.77
CA THR A 91 11.12 -11.46 3.38
C THR A 91 10.08 -12.56 3.37
N ARG A 92 10.54 -13.81 3.20
CA ARG A 92 9.65 -14.99 3.27
C ARG A 92 8.96 -15.06 4.63
N ASN A 93 7.64 -15.13 4.61
CA ASN A 93 6.79 -15.31 5.76
C ASN A 93 6.06 -16.67 5.67
N ARG A 94 6.10 -17.44 6.76
CA ARG A 94 5.52 -18.79 6.85
C ARG A 94 4.00 -18.81 6.66
N PHE A 95 3.29 -17.81 7.19
CA PHE A 95 1.83 -17.71 7.08
C PHE A 95 1.40 -17.56 5.61
N PHE A 96 2.15 -16.75 4.85
CA PHE A 96 1.87 -16.48 3.45
C PHE A 96 2.50 -17.49 2.48
N ARG A 97 3.29 -18.46 2.98
CA ARG A 97 4.07 -19.42 2.16
C ARG A 97 4.94 -18.72 1.09
N GLY A 98 5.36 -17.48 1.36
CA GLY A 98 5.98 -16.58 0.38
C GLY A 98 6.28 -15.21 0.99
N GLN A 99 6.64 -14.25 0.17
CA GLN A 99 6.79 -12.85 0.60
C GLN A 99 5.40 -12.20 0.70
N PRO A 100 5.09 -11.46 1.78
CA PRO A 100 3.83 -10.71 1.86
C PRO A 100 3.61 -9.78 0.66
N LEU A 101 4.68 -9.17 0.12
CA LEU A 101 4.62 -8.34 -1.08
C LEU A 101 4.09 -9.11 -2.29
N THR A 102 4.53 -10.36 -2.50
CA THR A 102 4.05 -11.21 -3.60
C THR A 102 2.55 -11.46 -3.48
N VAL A 103 2.05 -11.73 -2.27
CA VAL A 103 0.62 -11.90 -2.02
C VAL A 103 -0.16 -10.64 -2.39
N MET A 104 0.33 -9.46 -2.02
CA MET A 104 -0.31 -8.18 -2.35
C MET A 104 -0.33 -7.90 -3.86
N LEU A 105 0.72 -8.31 -4.58
CA LEU A 105 0.83 -8.15 -6.04
C LEU A 105 -0.09 -9.12 -6.80
N GLU A 106 -0.13 -10.39 -6.39
CA GLU A 106 -0.88 -11.45 -7.08
C GLU A 106 -2.38 -11.42 -6.76
N GLU A 107 -2.74 -11.18 -5.50
CA GLU A 107 -4.13 -11.22 -5.03
C GLU A 107 -4.76 -9.81 -4.98
N GLY A 108 -4.00 -8.76 -5.29
CA GLY A 108 -4.48 -7.37 -5.29
C GLY A 108 -5.03 -6.93 -3.94
N LEU A 109 -6.18 -6.23 -3.96
CA LEU A 109 -6.84 -5.72 -2.75
C LEU A 109 -7.12 -6.81 -1.71
N ASN A 110 -7.53 -8.01 -2.14
CA ASN A 110 -7.76 -9.15 -1.24
C ASN A 110 -6.48 -9.60 -0.54
N GLY A 111 -5.36 -9.62 -1.27
CA GLY A 111 -4.05 -9.90 -0.70
C GLY A 111 -3.62 -8.86 0.33
N MET A 112 -3.88 -7.58 0.05
CA MET A 112 -3.60 -6.49 0.98
C MET A 112 -4.43 -6.59 2.26
N ASP A 113 -5.73 -6.84 2.15
CA ASP A 113 -6.61 -7.04 3.31
C ASP A 113 -6.13 -8.22 4.18
N ARG A 114 -5.79 -9.35 3.54
CA ARG A 114 -5.26 -10.52 4.25
C ARG A 114 -3.92 -10.24 4.95
N VAL A 115 -3.03 -9.47 4.33
CA VAL A 115 -1.77 -9.02 4.95
C VAL A 115 -2.05 -8.09 6.13
N TRP A 116 -2.98 -7.15 5.97
CA TRP A 116 -3.31 -6.21 7.03
C TRP A 116 -3.96 -6.92 8.24
N ARG A 117 -4.94 -7.79 8.03
CA ARG A 117 -5.58 -8.61 9.09
C ARG A 117 -4.59 -9.49 9.86
N HIS A 118 -3.53 -9.97 9.19
CA HIS A 118 -2.47 -10.71 9.86
C HIS A 118 -1.64 -9.84 10.82
N LEU A 119 -1.45 -8.56 10.48
CA LEU A 119 -0.68 -7.61 11.28
C LEU A 119 -1.49 -6.94 12.38
N ASP A 120 -2.78 -6.68 12.11
CA ASP A 120 -3.67 -5.95 13.00
C ASP A 120 -4.88 -6.82 13.37
N CYS A 121 -4.80 -7.45 14.54
CA CYS A 121 -5.85 -8.31 15.07
C CYS A 121 -7.18 -7.58 15.31
N THR A 122 -7.21 -6.24 15.38
CA THR A 122 -8.46 -5.48 15.55
C THR A 122 -9.34 -5.56 14.30
N ARG A 123 -8.76 -5.78 13.11
CA ARG A 123 -9.47 -5.98 11.84
C ARG A 123 -10.10 -7.36 11.65
N ASN A 124 -9.89 -8.28 12.59
CA ASN A 124 -10.50 -9.62 12.55
C ASN A 124 -11.97 -9.62 13.03
N TRP A 125 -12.49 -8.47 13.45
CA TRP A 125 -13.83 -8.31 14.04
C TRP A 125 -14.78 -7.47 13.17
N GLU A 126 -14.32 -7.03 11.99
CA GLU A 126 -15.08 -6.31 10.95
C GLU A 126 -15.33 -7.21 9.73
#